data_AF-A0A8X6H6U4-F1
#
_entry.id   AF-A0A8X6H6U4-F1
#
_cell.length_a   1.000
_cell.length_b   1.000
_cell.length_c   1.000
_cell.angle_alpha   90.00
_cell.angle_beta   90.00
_cell.angle_gamma   90.00
#
_symmetry.space_group_name_H-M   'P 1'
#
loop_
_entity.id
_entity.type
_entity.pdbx_description
1 polymer ?
#
loop_
_entity_poly.entity_id
_entity_poly.type
_entity_poly.pdbx_seq_one_letter_code
_entity_poly.pdbx_strand_id
1 'polypeptide(L)'
;MERNKWSASIPLLLPDSMCQDNDLSCSSSTETKTLGLLWKPHPYSFAFKISPMTSNCDSLIVTKKSVISTITRIFDPLGLIGPVITRAKIFLQSLWQLKLDWNDPLPSTLVSYWKSFIYALESINSLNIPRYCLQDKSIRTELHGFYDSSEKAYGAALYLRCINSSGQISVRLLCSKSRVAPLKIGEKKRVRLYLDLNWFRNP
;
A
#
# COMPACT_ATOMS: atom_id res chain seq x y z
N MET A 1 9.55 27.12 -5.80
CA MET A 1 9.54 25.91 -4.96
C MET A 1 8.89 26.30 -3.65
N GLU A 2 7.61 25.98 -3.46
CA GLU A 2 6.83 26.47 -2.30
C GLU A 2 7.28 25.80 -0.99
N ARG A 3 7.57 26.61 0.04
CA ARG A 3 8.21 26.23 1.30
C ARG A 3 7.25 25.64 2.36
N ASN A 4 5.96 25.48 2.05
CA ASN A 4 4.92 25.11 3.02
C ASN A 4 4.57 23.60 3.05
N LYS A 5 5.45 22.73 2.54
CA LYS A 5 5.21 21.27 2.43
C LYS A 5 6.05 20.40 3.37
N TRP A 6 6.70 21.02 4.35
CA TRP A 6 7.48 20.29 5.36
C TRP A 6 6.65 20.20 6.63
N SER A 7 6.25 18.98 6.96
CA SER A 7 5.84 18.67 8.33
C SER A 7 6.96 17.83 8.94
N ALA A 8 7.18 17.95 10.24
CA ALA A 8 8.20 17.19 10.96
C ALA A 8 7.58 16.49 12.17
N SER A 9 8.16 15.33 12.49
CA SER A 9 7.76 14.54 13.66
C SER A 9 8.25 15.14 14.99
N ILE A 10 9.24 16.03 14.92
CA ILE A 10 9.88 16.68 16.07
C ILE A 10 9.78 18.19 15.81
N PRO A 11 9.12 18.98 16.69
CA PRO A 11 8.97 20.43 16.50
C PRO A 11 10.31 21.15 16.33
N LEU A 12 11.37 20.65 16.99
CA LEU A 12 12.74 21.16 16.90
C LEU A 12 13.38 21.04 15.50
N LEU A 13 12.78 20.25 14.59
CA LEU A 13 13.23 20.08 13.21
C LEU A 13 12.47 20.99 12.23
N LEU A 14 11.52 21.79 12.71
CA LEU A 14 10.87 22.82 11.91
C LEU A 14 11.74 24.09 11.91
N PRO A 15 11.87 24.81 10.77
CA PRO A 15 12.58 26.08 10.75
C PRO A 15 11.89 27.12 11.63
N ASP A 16 12.66 27.93 12.36
CA ASP A 16 12.15 28.98 13.27
C ASP A 16 11.19 29.96 12.59
N SER A 17 11.29 30.13 11.27
CA SER A 17 10.40 30.98 10.47
C SER A 17 8.96 30.47 10.33
N MET A 18 8.63 29.28 10.87
CA MET A 18 7.26 28.76 10.94
C MET A 18 6.59 29.08 12.29
N CYS A 19 7.31 29.69 13.23
CA CYS A 19 6.83 30.05 14.57
C CYS A 19 6.35 31.50 14.69
N GLN A 20 6.40 32.30 13.61
CA GLN A 20 5.94 33.68 13.59
C GLN A 20 5.13 33.94 12.32
N ASP A 21 3.87 33.52 12.33
CA ASP A 21 2.81 34.18 11.57
C ASP A 21 1.48 33.87 12.27
N ASN A 22 0.87 34.92 12.82
CA ASN A 22 -0.36 34.90 13.62
C ASN A 22 -1.65 34.70 12.79
N ASP A 23 -1.54 34.18 11.55
CA ASP A 23 -2.66 33.90 10.66
C ASP A 23 -2.74 32.41 10.29
N LEU A 24 -2.87 31.57 11.31
CA LEU A 24 -3.17 30.16 11.12
C LEU A 24 -4.41 29.84 11.93
N SER A 25 -5.55 29.83 11.23
CA SER A 25 -6.62 28.91 11.55
C SER A 25 -6.04 27.49 11.48
N CYS A 26 -5.39 27.10 12.57
CA CYS A 26 -4.90 25.77 12.87
C CYS A 26 -6.13 24.89 13.06
N SER A 27 -6.80 24.60 11.95
CA SER A 27 -7.77 23.52 11.88
C SER A 27 -6.98 22.24 12.11
N SER A 28 -7.41 21.50 13.12
CA SER A 28 -6.82 20.30 13.70
C SER A 28 -6.81 19.09 12.76
N SER A 29 -6.27 19.23 11.54
CA SER A 29 -6.10 18.13 10.58
C SER A 29 -4.78 18.23 9.81
N THR A 30 -3.68 17.99 10.51
CA THR A 30 -2.31 17.95 9.95
C THR A 30 -2.02 16.67 9.15
N GLU A 31 -2.94 16.23 8.29
CA GLU A 31 -2.72 15.10 7.38
C GLU A 31 -2.03 15.60 6.11
N THR A 32 -0.77 15.24 5.90
CA THR A 32 -0.02 15.61 4.67
C THR A 32 0.09 14.40 3.75
N LYS A 33 -0.21 14.57 2.46
CA LYS A 33 0.07 13.55 1.45
C LYS A 33 1.54 13.62 1.05
N THR A 34 2.26 12.52 1.23
CA THR A 34 3.65 12.39 0.77
C THR A 34 3.75 11.12 -0.06
N LEU A 35 4.14 11.27 -1.34
CA LEU A 35 4.19 10.16 -2.30
C LEU A 35 2.88 9.34 -2.27
N GLY A 36 1.71 9.96 -2.42
CA GLY A 36 0.42 9.23 -2.48
C GLY A 36 -0.08 8.57 -1.18
N LEU A 37 0.76 8.38 -0.16
CA LEU A 37 0.36 7.94 1.18
C LEU A 37 -0.07 9.13 2.04
N LEU A 38 -1.06 8.92 2.91
CA LEU A 38 -1.33 9.88 3.96
C LEU A 38 -0.33 9.69 5.09
N TRP A 39 0.26 10.79 5.50
CA TRP A 39 1.07 10.84 6.69
C TRP A 39 0.31 11.55 7.81
N LYS A 40 0.23 10.87 8.96
CA LYS A 40 -0.22 11.42 10.23
C LYS A 40 1.01 11.71 11.10
N PRO A 41 1.39 12.99 11.30
CA PRO A 41 2.53 13.39 12.13
C PRO A 41 2.39 12.87 13.56
N HIS A 42 1.18 12.87 14.11
CA HIS A 42 0.85 12.25 15.39
C HIS A 42 -0.29 11.26 15.11
N PRO A 43 -0.18 9.95 15.42
CA PRO A 43 0.83 9.22 16.19
C PRO A 43 1.94 8.57 15.33
N TYR A 44 2.54 9.29 14.37
CA TYR A 44 3.62 8.75 13.51
C TYR A 44 3.23 7.52 12.69
N SER A 45 2.10 7.59 11.99
CA SER A 45 1.59 6.48 11.19
C SER A 45 1.42 6.84 9.72
N PHE A 46 1.58 5.83 8.88
CA PHE A 46 1.05 5.83 7.53
C PHE A 46 -0.42 5.45 7.58
N ALA A 47 -1.22 6.18 6.82
CA ALA A 47 -2.62 5.88 6.57
C ALA A 47 -2.88 5.87 5.07
N PHE A 48 -3.98 5.25 4.70
CA PHE A 48 -4.47 5.20 3.34
C PHE A 48 -5.80 5.95 3.27
N LYS A 49 -6.00 6.72 2.19
CA LYS A 49 -7.28 7.36 1.91
C LYS A 49 -7.76 6.95 0.54
N ILE A 50 -8.75 6.10 0.57
CA ILE A 50 -9.49 5.62 -0.58
C ILE A 50 -10.81 6.39 -0.52
N SER A 51 -10.93 7.38 -1.40
CA SER A 51 -12.18 8.12 -1.56
C SER A 51 -13.31 7.12 -1.81
N PRO A 52 -14.51 7.32 -1.23
CA PRO A 52 -15.63 6.43 -1.44
C PRO A 52 -15.88 6.28 -2.94
N MET A 53 -15.55 5.10 -3.47
CA MET A 53 -15.87 4.74 -4.86
C MET A 53 -17.29 4.18 -4.95
N THR A 54 -17.90 3.93 -3.79
CA THR A 54 -19.17 3.27 -3.56
C THR A 54 -20.38 4.13 -3.90
N SER A 55 -20.34 5.44 -3.63
CA SER A 55 -21.44 6.36 -3.99
C SER A 55 -21.73 6.41 -5.50
N ASN A 56 -20.76 6.00 -6.31
CA ASN A 56 -20.82 5.94 -7.76
C ASN A 56 -20.89 4.49 -8.29
N CYS A 57 -20.71 3.47 -7.46
CA CYS A 57 -20.55 2.09 -7.94
C CYS A 57 -21.88 1.43 -8.32
N ASP A 58 -23.01 1.88 -7.75
CA ASP A 58 -24.31 1.24 -7.98
C ASP A 58 -25.00 1.70 -9.26
N SER A 59 -24.63 2.85 -9.81
CA SER A 59 -25.19 3.41 -11.05
C SER A 59 -24.21 3.38 -12.24
N LEU A 60 -22.91 3.13 -12.03
CA LEU A 60 -21.92 3.15 -13.11
C LEU A 60 -21.65 1.76 -13.68
N ILE A 61 -21.63 1.70 -15.01
CA ILE A 61 -21.13 0.56 -15.77
C ILE A 61 -19.67 0.32 -15.39
N VAL A 62 -19.38 -0.85 -14.84
CA VAL A 62 -18.00 -1.25 -14.56
C VAL A 62 -17.38 -1.73 -15.86
N THR A 63 -16.26 -1.12 -16.25
CA THR A 63 -15.50 -1.43 -17.46
C THR A 63 -14.08 -1.84 -17.09
N LYS A 64 -13.37 -2.50 -18.01
CA LYS A 64 -11.95 -2.82 -17.81
C LYS A 64 -11.12 -1.55 -17.51
N LYS A 65 -11.41 -0.44 -18.19
CA LYS A 65 -10.77 0.86 -17.97
C LYS A 65 -11.00 1.40 -16.56
N SER A 66 -12.23 1.30 -16.02
CA SER A 66 -12.51 1.80 -14.67
C SER A 66 -11.81 0.95 -13.59
N VAL A 67 -11.72 -0.37 -13.79
CA VAL A 67 -10.94 -1.26 -12.92
C VAL A 67 -9.46 -0.87 -12.91
N ILE A 68 -8.84 -0.68 -14.07
CA ILE A 68 -7.43 -0.26 -14.19
C ILE A 68 -7.21 1.07 -13.47
N SER A 69 -8.03 2.08 -13.78
CA SER A 69 -7.98 3.40 -13.16
C SER A 69 -8.07 3.34 -11.63
N THR A 70 -8.89 2.43 -11.12
CA THR A 70 -9.02 2.22 -9.68
C THR A 70 -7.75 1.62 -9.08
N ILE A 71 -7.18 0.58 -9.71
CA ILE A 71 -5.97 -0.10 -9.23
C ILE A 71 -4.78 0.86 -9.24
N THR A 72 -4.61 1.67 -10.29
CA THR A 72 -3.49 2.62 -10.42
C THR A 72 -3.56 3.75 -9.40
N ARG A 73 -4.76 4.07 -8.88
CA ARG A 73 -4.94 5.07 -7.83
C ARG A 73 -4.51 4.59 -6.45
N ILE A 74 -4.40 3.28 -6.25
CA ILE A 74 -3.91 2.71 -4.99
C ILE A 74 -2.38 2.76 -5.00
N PHE A 75 -1.83 3.73 -4.29
CA PHE A 75 -0.39 3.92 -4.20
C PHE A 75 0.16 3.31 -2.90
N ASP A 76 1.08 2.36 -3.03
CA ASP A 76 1.71 1.65 -1.92
C ASP A 76 3.19 1.36 -2.22
N PRO A 77 4.08 2.33 -1.97
CA PRO A 77 5.49 2.24 -2.35
C PRO A 77 6.26 1.21 -1.51
N LEU A 78 5.77 0.91 -0.31
CA LEU A 78 6.39 -0.01 0.64
C LEU A 78 5.75 -1.41 0.61
N GLY A 79 4.69 -1.61 -0.16
CA GLY A 79 3.95 -2.88 -0.18
C GLY A 79 3.25 -3.21 1.14
N LEU A 80 2.87 -2.20 1.93
CA LEU A 80 2.21 -2.40 3.23
C LEU A 80 0.80 -3.00 3.09
N ILE A 81 0.13 -2.74 1.97
CA ILE A 81 -1.14 -3.34 1.57
C ILE A 81 -0.97 -4.24 0.34
N GLY A 82 0.24 -4.78 0.16
CA GLY A 82 0.62 -5.67 -0.94
C GLY A 82 -0.41 -6.78 -1.24
N PRO A 83 -0.96 -7.49 -0.23
CA PRO A 83 -2.00 -8.51 -0.45
C PRO A 83 -3.27 -7.97 -1.13
N VAL A 84 -3.70 -6.77 -0.77
CA VAL A 84 -4.88 -6.11 -1.35
C VAL A 84 -4.65 -5.80 -2.83
N ILE A 85 -3.51 -5.15 -3.13
CA ILE A 85 -3.14 -4.79 -4.50
C ILE A 85 -2.95 -6.05 -5.35
N THR A 86 -2.39 -7.12 -4.77
CA THR A 86 -2.21 -8.40 -5.46
C THR A 86 -3.54 -9.00 -5.88
N ARG A 87 -4.54 -9.01 -4.99
CA ARG A 87 -5.90 -9.48 -5.34
C ARG A 87 -6.51 -8.67 -6.47
N ALA A 88 -6.34 -7.35 -6.46
CA ALA A 88 -6.81 -6.48 -7.53
C ALA A 88 -6.11 -6.76 -8.87
N LYS A 89 -4.78 -6.95 -8.85
CA LYS A 89 -3.99 -7.27 -10.06
C LYS A 89 -4.31 -8.66 -10.62
N ILE A 90 -4.59 -9.65 -9.77
CA ILE A 90 -5.07 -10.98 -10.20
C ILE A 90 -6.43 -10.84 -10.91
N PHE A 91 -7.34 -10.05 -10.33
CA PHE A 91 -8.63 -9.76 -10.99
C PHE A 91 -8.41 -9.09 -12.35
N LEU A 92 -7.56 -8.07 -12.42
CA LEU A 92 -7.22 -7.42 -13.69
C LEU A 92 -6.64 -8.41 -14.71
N GLN A 93 -5.75 -9.32 -14.28
CA GLN A 93 -5.23 -10.39 -15.15
C GLN A 93 -6.36 -11.26 -15.73
N SER A 94 -7.37 -11.60 -14.93
CA SER A 94 -8.53 -12.36 -15.43
C SER A 94 -9.34 -11.59 -16.48
N LEU A 95 -9.46 -10.27 -16.36
CA LEU A 95 -10.13 -9.44 -17.37
C LEU A 95 -9.38 -9.39 -18.70
N TRP A 96 -8.05 -9.49 -18.68
CA TRP A 96 -7.24 -9.59 -19.89
C TRP A 96 -7.48 -10.91 -20.63
N GLN A 97 -7.75 -12.01 -19.91
CA GLN A 97 -8.05 -13.31 -20.51
C GLN A 97 -9.40 -13.33 -21.24
N LEU A 98 -10.36 -12.50 -20.81
CA LEU A 98 -11.69 -12.40 -21.42
C LEU A 98 -11.71 -11.67 -22.76
N LYS A 99 -10.58 -11.10 -23.21
CA LYS A 99 -10.46 -10.36 -24.48
C LYS A 99 -11.49 -9.22 -24.67
N LEU A 100 -12.05 -8.69 -23.58
CA LEU A 100 -12.92 -7.51 -23.60
C LEU A 100 -12.15 -6.25 -24.05
N ASP A 101 -12.81 -5.32 -24.71
CA ASP A 101 -12.25 -3.99 -24.94
C ASP A 101 -12.27 -3.14 -23.65
N TRP A 102 -11.57 -2.01 -23.68
CA TRP A 102 -11.38 -1.14 -22.52
C TRP A 102 -12.69 -0.59 -21.95
N ASN A 103 -13.64 -0.26 -22.84
CA ASN A 103 -14.92 0.37 -22.50
C ASN A 103 -16.07 -0.64 -22.41
N ASP A 104 -15.81 -1.92 -22.68
CA ASP A 104 -16.85 -2.95 -22.61
C ASP A 104 -17.34 -3.13 -21.17
N PRO A 105 -18.66 -3.31 -20.98
CA PRO A 105 -19.20 -3.67 -19.69
C PRO A 105 -18.68 -5.04 -19.25
N LEU A 106 -18.36 -5.17 -17.96
CA LEU A 106 -18.00 -6.46 -17.39
C LEU A 106 -19.24 -7.38 -17.26
N PRO A 107 -19.07 -8.70 -17.43
CA PRO A 107 -20.08 -9.69 -17.06
C PRO A 107 -20.56 -9.50 -15.62
N SER A 108 -21.86 -9.71 -15.37
CA SER A 108 -22.51 -9.46 -14.08
C SER A 108 -21.80 -10.14 -12.90
N THR A 109 -21.31 -11.36 -13.07
CA THR A 109 -20.57 -12.10 -12.04
C THR A 109 -19.28 -11.39 -11.61
N LEU A 110 -18.54 -10.80 -12.56
CA LEU A 110 -17.31 -10.06 -12.30
C LEU A 110 -17.59 -8.67 -11.72
N VAL A 111 -18.71 -8.06 -12.13
CA VAL A 111 -19.20 -6.81 -11.52
C VAL A 111 -19.45 -7.04 -10.04
N SER A 112 -20.19 -8.08 -9.66
CA SER A 112 -20.48 -8.39 -8.26
C SER A 112 -19.19 -8.62 -7.46
N TYR A 113 -18.25 -9.41 -7.99
CA TYR A 113 -16.95 -9.64 -7.34
C TYR A 113 -16.16 -8.33 -7.16
N TRP A 114 -16.10 -7.49 -8.21
CA TRP A 114 -15.38 -6.22 -8.15
C TRP A 114 -16.02 -5.26 -7.15
N LYS A 115 -17.35 -5.15 -7.13
CA LYS A 115 -18.08 -4.36 -6.13
C LYS A 115 -17.74 -4.81 -4.72
N SER A 116 -17.82 -6.11 -4.43
CA SER A 116 -17.44 -6.65 -3.12
C SER A 116 -15.99 -6.32 -2.75
N PHE A 117 -15.06 -6.37 -3.72
CA PHE A 117 -13.68 -5.95 -3.51
C PHE A 117 -13.60 -4.47 -3.14
N ILE A 118 -14.33 -3.59 -3.83
CA ILE A 118 -14.35 -2.14 -3.57
C ILE A 118 -14.95 -1.81 -2.20
N TYR A 119 -16.05 -2.46 -1.80
CA TYR A 119 -16.60 -2.30 -0.45
C TYR A 119 -15.60 -2.74 0.62
N ALA A 120 -14.95 -3.89 0.44
CA ALA A 120 -13.91 -4.34 1.35
C ALA A 120 -12.69 -3.40 1.37
N LEU A 121 -12.38 -2.76 0.24
CA LEU A 121 -11.27 -1.83 0.10
C LEU A 121 -11.44 -0.59 1.01
N GLU A 122 -12.66 -0.16 1.30
CA GLU A 122 -12.92 0.97 2.20
C GLU A 122 -12.41 0.73 3.62
N SER A 123 -12.33 -0.53 4.06
CA SER A 123 -11.77 -0.88 5.38
C SER A 123 -10.31 -0.46 5.54
N ILE A 124 -9.59 -0.24 4.43
CA ILE A 124 -8.20 0.24 4.47
C ILE A 124 -8.10 1.69 4.98
N ASN A 125 -9.19 2.46 4.92
CA ASN A 125 -9.22 3.83 5.47
C ASN A 125 -9.03 3.86 6.99
N SER A 126 -9.35 2.77 7.70
CA SER A 126 -9.11 2.67 9.15
C SER A 126 -7.73 2.13 9.50
N LEU A 127 -6.95 1.68 8.52
CA LEU A 127 -5.62 1.13 8.72
C LEU A 127 -4.62 2.23 9.07
N ASN A 128 -3.99 2.11 10.24
CA ASN A 128 -2.90 2.98 10.67
C ASN A 128 -1.67 2.12 10.94
N ILE A 129 -0.61 2.31 10.14
CA ILE A 129 0.62 1.54 10.21
C ILE A 129 1.71 2.42 10.81
N PRO A 130 2.26 2.08 12.00
CA PRO A 130 3.32 2.87 12.60
C PRO A 130 4.55 2.94 11.69
N ARG A 131 5.04 4.16 11.45
CA ARG A 131 6.22 4.42 10.61
C ARG A 131 7.50 4.05 11.33
N TYR A 132 7.56 4.30 12.64
CA TYR A 132 8.71 3.95 13.46
C TYR A 132 8.71 2.43 13.67
N CYS A 133 9.67 1.76 13.03
CA CYS A 133 9.79 0.32 13.04
C CYS A 133 10.78 -0.20 14.10
N LEU A 134 11.61 0.69 14.65
CA LEU A 134 12.55 0.37 15.71
C LEU A 134 11.86 0.38 17.08
N GLN A 135 12.51 -0.25 18.04
CA GLN A 135 12.13 -0.19 19.45
C GLN A 135 13.25 0.48 20.22
N ASP A 136 12.89 1.42 21.08
CA ASP A 136 13.86 2.14 21.91
C ASP A 136 14.57 1.15 22.84
N LYS A 137 15.89 1.36 23.01
CA LYS A 137 16.76 0.47 23.81
C LYS A 137 16.77 -0.98 23.31
N SER A 138 16.56 -1.20 22.01
CA SER A 138 16.82 -2.49 21.38
C SER A 138 18.29 -2.88 21.57
N ILE A 139 18.54 -4.04 22.17
CA ILE A 139 19.88 -4.64 22.31
C ILE A 139 20.21 -5.55 21.13
N ARG A 140 19.20 -5.99 20.38
CA ARG A 140 19.34 -6.86 19.22
C ARG A 140 18.25 -6.59 18.20
N THR A 141 18.67 -6.36 16.96
CA THR A 141 17.79 -6.10 15.83
C THR A 141 18.08 -7.09 14.71
N GLU A 142 17.04 -7.71 14.18
CA GLU A 142 17.13 -8.75 13.16
C GLU A 142 16.21 -8.43 12.00
N LEU A 143 16.67 -8.72 10.78
CA LEU A 143 15.87 -8.62 9.57
C LEU A 143 15.44 -10.02 9.14
N HIS A 144 14.13 -10.27 9.12
CA HIS A 144 13.54 -11.56 8.76
C HIS A 144 12.82 -11.43 7.42
N GLY A 145 13.24 -12.24 6.45
CA GLY A 145 12.60 -12.29 5.14
C GLY A 145 11.76 -13.53 4.97
N PHE A 146 10.50 -13.35 4.59
CA PHE A 146 9.60 -14.44 4.20
C PHE A 146 9.26 -14.29 2.72
N TYR A 147 9.14 -15.42 2.02
CA TYR A 147 8.63 -15.43 0.67
C TYR A 147 7.59 -16.55 0.53
N ASP A 148 6.62 -16.32 -0.34
CA ASP A 148 5.64 -17.32 -0.71
C ASP A 148 5.32 -17.20 -2.21
N SER A 149 4.95 -18.34 -2.81
CA SER A 149 4.59 -18.42 -4.21
C SER A 149 3.42 -19.37 -4.42
N SER A 150 2.42 -18.89 -5.16
CA SER A 150 1.27 -19.66 -5.63
C SER A 150 1.24 -19.67 -7.15
N GLU A 151 0.28 -20.40 -7.72
CA GLU A 151 0.04 -20.36 -9.18
C GLU A 151 -0.44 -19.00 -9.69
N LYS A 152 -1.02 -18.15 -8.83
CA LYS A 152 -1.62 -16.86 -9.22
C LYS A 152 -0.70 -15.68 -8.95
N ALA A 153 0.11 -15.75 -7.92
CA ALA A 153 1.00 -14.68 -7.51
C ALA A 153 2.11 -15.19 -6.60
N TYR A 154 3.16 -14.40 -6.49
CA TYR A 154 4.23 -14.63 -5.54
C TYR A 154 4.65 -13.31 -4.91
N GLY A 155 5.25 -13.37 -3.73
CA GLY A 155 5.69 -12.19 -3.02
C GLY A 155 6.66 -12.50 -1.90
N ALA A 156 7.26 -11.43 -1.40
CA ALA A 156 8.17 -11.46 -0.26
C ALA A 156 7.86 -10.30 0.69
N ALA A 157 8.08 -10.53 1.98
CA ALA A 157 7.90 -9.55 3.04
C ALA A 157 9.12 -9.53 3.95
N LEU A 158 9.59 -8.33 4.28
CA LEU A 158 10.69 -8.10 5.21
C LEU A 158 10.14 -7.57 6.53
N TYR A 159 10.44 -8.26 7.62
CA TYR A 159 10.07 -7.88 8.97
C TYR A 159 11.31 -7.49 9.78
N LEU A 160 11.22 -6.40 10.52
CA LEU A 160 12.20 -6.04 11.53
C LEU A 160 11.75 -6.59 12.87
N ARG A 161 12.61 -7.40 13.48
CA ARG A 161 12.42 -7.94 14.82
C ARG A 161 13.43 -7.28 15.77
N CYS A 162 12.93 -6.55 16.76
CA CYS A 162 13.76 -5.93 17.80
C CYS A 162 13.54 -6.64 19.13
N ILE A 163 14.61 -6.77 19.93
CA ILE A 163 14.58 -7.31 21.29
C ILE A 163 15.23 -6.26 22.21
N ASN A 164 14.52 -5.83 23.25
CA ASN A 164 15.09 -4.90 24.23
C ASN A 164 15.78 -5.64 25.40
N SER A 165 16.43 -4.87 26.27
CA SER A 165 17.14 -5.41 27.45
C SER A 165 16.24 -6.15 28.44
N SER A 166 14.93 -5.88 28.45
CA SER A 166 13.94 -6.61 29.25
C SER A 166 13.42 -7.89 28.58
N GLY A 167 13.91 -8.23 27.39
CA GLY A 167 13.47 -9.39 26.61
C GLY A 167 12.17 -9.19 25.82
N GLN A 168 11.57 -7.99 25.82
CA GLN A 168 10.39 -7.69 25.01
C GLN A 168 10.75 -7.69 23.53
N ILE A 169 9.93 -8.37 22.74
CA ILE A 169 10.10 -8.51 21.29
C ILE A 169 9.05 -7.65 20.59
N SER A 170 9.48 -6.83 19.63
CA SER A 170 8.58 -6.21 18.66
C SER A 170 8.91 -6.69 17.25
N VAL A 171 7.88 -6.92 16.44
CA VAL A 171 8.00 -7.29 15.04
C VAL A 171 7.18 -6.33 14.20
N ARG A 172 7.80 -5.74 13.18
CA ARG A 172 7.17 -4.75 12.29
C ARG A 172 7.44 -5.11 10.85
N LEU A 173 6.43 -5.05 9.99
CA LEU A 173 6.62 -5.13 8.54
C LEU A 173 7.35 -3.86 8.08
N LEU A 174 8.53 -4.01 7.46
CA LEU A 174 9.26 -2.89 6.86
C LEU A 174 8.74 -2.60 5.46
N CYS A 175 8.73 -3.63 4.63
CA CYS A 175 8.22 -3.56 3.28
C CYS A 175 7.85 -4.95 2.78
N SER A 176 7.02 -4.98 1.75
CA SER A 176 6.75 -6.19 0.98
C SER A 176 6.76 -5.88 -0.51
N LYS A 177 6.90 -6.92 -1.32
CA LYS A 177 6.76 -6.81 -2.77
C LYS A 177 6.11 -8.06 -3.31
N SER A 178 5.14 -7.88 -4.17
CA SER A 178 4.43 -8.98 -4.84
C SER A 178 4.34 -8.75 -6.33
N ARG A 179 4.17 -9.85 -7.07
CA ARG A 179 3.89 -9.85 -8.50
C ARG A 179 2.86 -10.92 -8.80
N VAL A 180 1.99 -10.62 -9.76
CA VAL A 180 1.08 -11.62 -10.32
C VAL A 180 1.90 -12.59 -11.16
N ALA A 181 1.64 -13.88 -11.00
CA ALA A 181 2.31 -14.90 -11.77
C ALA A 181 1.95 -14.76 -13.26
N PRO A 182 2.90 -14.90 -14.19
CA PRO A 182 2.58 -14.91 -15.61
C PRO A 182 1.56 -15.99 -15.94
N LEU A 183 0.66 -15.71 -16.88
CA LEU A 183 -0.21 -16.74 -17.44
C LEU A 183 0.69 -17.78 -18.13
N LYS A 184 0.54 -19.05 -17.77
CA LYS A 184 1.35 -20.14 -18.32
C LYS A 184 1.12 -20.23 -19.84
N ILE A 185 2.15 -19.93 -20.62
CA ILE A 185 2.27 -20.32 -22.04
C ILE A 185 3.42 -21.34 -22.07
N GLY A 186 3.10 -22.64 -21.96
CA GLY A 186 4.09 -23.73 -21.97
C GLY A 186 4.67 -24.12 -20.60
N GLU A 187 5.49 -25.19 -20.59
CA GLU A 187 5.90 -26.03 -19.45
C GLU A 187 6.27 -25.26 -18.16
N LYS A 188 5.95 -25.88 -17.01
CA LYS A 188 6.11 -25.37 -15.64
C LYS A 188 7.51 -24.78 -15.39
N LYS A 189 7.71 -23.51 -15.74
CA LYS A 189 8.83 -22.72 -15.20
C LYS A 189 8.54 -22.50 -13.72
N ARG A 190 9.18 -23.31 -12.87
CA ARG A 190 9.35 -23.01 -11.44
C ARG A 190 9.76 -21.55 -11.34
N VAL A 191 8.91 -20.71 -10.75
CA VAL A 191 9.28 -19.32 -10.44
C VAL A 191 10.39 -19.41 -9.40
N ARG A 192 11.65 -19.34 -9.87
CA ARG A 192 12.82 -19.37 -9.01
C ARG A 192 13.00 -17.95 -8.49
N LEU A 193 12.43 -17.67 -7.32
CA LEU A 193 12.60 -16.40 -6.63
C LEU A 193 13.94 -16.43 -5.94
N TYR A 194 14.96 -15.87 -6.58
CA TYR A 194 16.10 -15.40 -5.82
C TYR A 194 15.63 -14.17 -5.05
N LEU A 195 15.60 -14.26 -3.72
CA LEU A 195 15.56 -13.10 -2.82
C LEU A 195 16.89 -12.34 -2.98
N ASP A 196 17.07 -11.72 -4.13
CA ASP A 196 18.10 -10.73 -4.32
C ASP A 196 17.60 -9.42 -3.70
N LEU A 197 18.42 -8.76 -2.88
CA LEU A 197 18.12 -7.41 -2.36
C LEU A 197 17.82 -6.42 -3.50
N ASN A 198 18.31 -6.69 -4.72
CA ASN A 198 17.96 -5.95 -5.92
C ASN A 198 16.46 -6.00 -6.27
N TRP A 199 15.72 -7.00 -5.78
CA TRP A 199 14.26 -7.11 -5.95
C TRP A 199 13.53 -5.89 -5.39
N PHE A 200 14.03 -5.32 -4.29
CA PHE A 200 13.47 -4.13 -3.64
C PHE A 200 14.03 -2.81 -4.20
N ARG A 201 15.04 -2.85 -5.09
CA ARG A 201 15.73 -1.64 -5.58
C ARG A 201 15.07 -0.96 -6.79
N ASN A 202 14.24 -1.66 -7.57
CA ASN A 202 13.58 -1.08 -8.75
C ASN A 202 12.09 -0.83 -8.49
N PRO A 203 11.58 0.43 -8.62
CA PRO A 203 10.16 0.75 -8.49
C PRO A 203 9.29 0.05 -9.54
#